data_AF-A0A7C1P008-F1
#
_entry.id   AF-A0A7C1P008-F1
#
_cell.length_a   1.000
_cell.length_b   1.000
_cell.length_c   1.000
_cell.angle_alpha   90.00
_cell.angle_beta   90.00
_cell.angle_gamma   90.00
#
_symmetry.space_group_name_H-M   'P 1'
#
loop_
_entity.id
_entity.type
_entity.pdbx_description
1 polymer ?
#
loop_
_entity_poly.entity_id
_entity_poly.type
_entity_poly.pdbx_seq_one_letter_code
_entity_poly.pdbx_strand_id
1 'polypeptide(L)'
;MKMRHRHRVLRRMKRLVWFYRISSISLFTLGLIVLLGGAGFRANLTPSEPLGLWRIVEPDRPILVGDLVFICPPNTNAMREARAR
;
A
#
# COMPACT_ATOMS: atom_id res chain seq x y z
N MET A 1 -22.03 35.50 -28.89
CA MET A 1 -21.73 35.44 -27.44
C MET A 1 -22.06 34.07 -26.77
N LYS A 2 -23.20 33.42 -27.12
CA LYS A 2 -23.68 32.15 -26.56
C LYS A 2 -22.71 30.95 -26.68
N MET A 3 -22.03 30.80 -27.82
CA MET A 3 -21.02 29.74 -28.06
C MET A 3 -19.81 29.83 -27.12
N ARG A 4 -19.27 31.04 -26.90
CA ARG A 4 -18.09 31.26 -26.03
C ARG A 4 -18.39 31.04 -24.55
N HIS A 5 -19.65 31.18 -24.14
CA HIS A 5 -20.12 30.82 -22.79
C HIS A 5 -20.23 29.29 -22.65
N ARG A 6 -20.82 28.60 -23.64
CA ARG A 6 -20.92 27.13 -23.66
C ARG A 6 -19.55 26.45 -23.59
N HIS A 7 -18.55 26.93 -24.33
CA HIS A 7 -17.17 26.43 -24.24
C HIS A 7 -16.50 26.69 -22.88
N ARG A 8 -16.82 27.80 -22.20
CA ARG A 8 -16.30 28.07 -20.85
C ARG A 8 -16.92 27.14 -19.81
N VAL A 9 -18.23 26.91 -19.89
CA VAL A 9 -18.95 25.97 -19.01
C VAL A 9 -18.45 24.55 -19.22
N LEU A 10 -18.33 24.09 -20.47
CA LEU A 10 -17.81 22.75 -20.77
C LEU A 10 -16.38 22.54 -20.26
N ARG A 11 -15.49 23.54 -20.40
CA ARG A 11 -14.12 23.46 -19.84
C ARG A 11 -14.11 23.41 -18.31
N ARG A 12 -15.00 24.17 -17.65
CA ARG A 12 -15.15 24.16 -16.19
C ARG A 12 -15.69 22.82 -15.70
N MET A 13 -16.71 22.26 -16.35
CA MET A 13 -17.26 20.94 -16.03
C MET A 13 -16.22 19.84 -16.22
N LYS A 14 -15.50 19.83 -17.35
CA LYS A 14 -14.42 18.85 -17.58
C LYS A 14 -13.34 18.90 -16.50
N ARG A 15 -12.93 20.11 -16.07
CA ARG A 15 -11.99 20.27 -14.95
C ARG A 15 -12.55 19.69 -13.66
N LEU A 16 -13.79 20.02 -13.31
CA LEU A 16 -14.44 19.52 -12.09
C LEU A 16 -14.55 17.98 -12.09
N VAL A 17 -14.94 17.39 -13.22
CA VAL A 17 -14.97 15.92 -13.38
C VAL A 17 -13.58 15.35 -13.18
N TRP A 18 -12.55 15.96 -13.76
CA TRP A 18 -11.17 15.49 -13.62
C TRP A 18 -10.67 15.57 -12.18
N PHE A 19 -10.93 16.68 -11.48
CA PHE A 19 -10.65 16.81 -10.05
C PHE A 19 -11.36 15.75 -9.23
N TYR A 20 -12.66 15.54 -9.45
CA TYR A 20 -13.43 14.53 -8.75
C TYR A 20 -12.87 13.11 -8.98
N ARG A 21 -12.48 12.78 -10.21
CA ARG A 21 -11.85 11.48 -10.52
C ARG A 21 -10.56 11.29 -9.74
N ILE A 22 -9.69 12.29 -9.70
CA ILE A 22 -8.42 12.20 -8.95
C ILE A 22 -8.69 12.07 -7.45
N SER A 23 -9.51 12.95 -6.88
CA SER A 23 -9.83 12.90 -5.46
C SER A 23 -10.45 11.57 -5.05
N SER A 24 -11.33 11.02 -5.89
CA SER A 24 -11.96 9.72 -5.66
C SER A 24 -10.94 8.58 -5.68
N ILE A 25 -10.01 8.58 -6.64
CA ILE A 25 -8.96 7.55 -6.72
C ILE A 25 -8.03 7.65 -5.51
N SER A 26 -7.57 8.86 -5.17
CA SER A 26 -6.68 9.07 -4.03
C SER A 26 -7.32 8.67 -2.71
N LEU A 27 -8.59 8.98 -2.49
CA LEU A 27 -9.28 8.59 -1.26
C LEU A 27 -9.46 7.06 -1.20
N PHE A 28 -9.77 6.43 -2.33
CA PHE A 28 -9.88 4.98 -2.42
C PHE A 28 -8.54 4.28 -2.12
N THR A 29 -7.43 4.75 -2.70
CA THR A 29 -6.11 4.16 -2.46
C THR A 29 -5.66 4.34 -1.02
N LEU A 30 -5.88 5.52 -0.43
CA LEU A 30 -5.59 5.75 1.00
C LEU A 30 -6.43 4.85 1.90
N GLY A 31 -7.72 4.71 1.61
CA GLY A 31 -8.60 3.80 2.34
C GLY A 31 -8.11 2.35 2.27
N LEU A 32 -7.67 1.90 1.10
CA LEU A 32 -7.12 0.56 0.92
C LEU A 32 -5.82 0.35 1.72
N ILE A 33 -4.92 1.33 1.75
CA ILE A 33 -3.67 1.27 2.52
C ILE A 33 -3.97 1.13 4.02
N VAL A 34 -4.89 1.94 4.54
CA VAL A 34 -5.30 1.87 5.95
C VAL A 34 -5.95 0.52 6.26
N LEU A 35 -6.83 0.03 5.40
CA LEU A 35 -7.51 -1.26 5.57
C LEU A 35 -6.50 -2.42 5.60
N LEU A 36 -5.60 -2.50 4.62
CA LEU A 36 -4.58 -3.55 4.56
C LEU A 36 -3.59 -3.44 5.72
N GLY A 37 -3.20 -2.22 6.08
CA GLY A 37 -2.33 -1.96 7.23
C GLY A 37 -2.96 -2.42 8.56
N GLY A 38 -4.27 -2.18 8.73
CA GLY A 38 -5.05 -2.67 9.87
C GLY A 38 -5.20 -4.19 9.88
N ALA A 39 -5.27 -4.82 8.71
CA ALA A 39 -5.29 -6.28 8.56
C ALA A 39 -3.90 -6.95 8.73
N GLY A 40 -2.88 -6.19 9.14
CA GLY A 40 -1.54 -6.70 9.42
C GLY A 40 -0.61 -6.81 8.20
N PHE A 41 -1.00 -6.30 7.03
CA PHE A 41 -0.10 -6.28 5.88
C PHE A 41 0.94 -5.17 6.00
N ARG A 42 2.16 -5.47 5.57
CA ARG A 42 3.32 -4.57 5.55
C ARG A 42 4.05 -4.72 4.22
N ALA A 43 4.59 -3.63 3.70
CA ALA A 43 5.49 -3.69 2.55
C ALA A 43 6.93 -3.75 3.06
N ASN A 44 7.67 -4.79 2.72
CA ASN A 44 9.10 -4.86 2.95
C ASN A 44 9.85 -4.32 1.73
N LEU A 45 10.69 -3.32 1.98
CA LEU A 45 11.54 -2.69 0.98
C LEU A 45 13.03 -2.75 1.39
N THR A 46 13.38 -3.49 2.44
CA THR A 46 14.77 -3.68 2.88
C THR A 46 15.40 -4.89 2.19
N PRO A 47 16.73 -4.90 1.97
CA PRO A 47 17.41 -6.06 1.38
C PRO A 47 17.43 -7.32 2.25
N SER A 48 17.32 -7.16 3.58
CA SER A 48 17.47 -8.24 4.56
C SER A 48 16.43 -9.37 4.46
N GLU A 49 15.29 -9.08 3.85
CA GLU A 49 14.17 -10.00 3.64
C GLU A 49 13.65 -9.82 2.21
N PRO A 50 12.94 -10.81 1.64
CA PRO A 50 12.30 -10.64 0.35
C PRO A 50 11.47 -9.36 0.24
N LEU A 51 11.65 -8.65 -0.88
CA LEU A 51 10.82 -7.50 -1.21
C LEU A 51 9.37 -7.93 -1.45
N GLY A 52 8.42 -7.11 -1.03
CA GLY A 52 7.00 -7.33 -1.33
C GLY A 52 6.09 -7.17 -0.12
N LEU A 53 4.90 -7.77 -0.20
CA LEU A 53 3.91 -7.74 0.87
C LEU A 53 4.11 -8.89 1.85
N TRP A 54 4.18 -8.54 3.11
CA TRP A 54 4.25 -9.43 4.26
C TRP A 54 3.00 -9.29 5.10
N ARG A 55 2.65 -10.34 5.84
CA ARG A 55 1.55 -10.33 6.81
C ARG A 55 2.10 -10.63 8.19
N ILE A 56 1.83 -9.75 9.15
CA ILE A 56 2.11 -10.01 10.56
C ILE A 56 1.13 -11.08 11.02
N VAL A 57 1.66 -12.17 11.57
CA VAL A 57 0.88 -13.27 12.14
C VAL A 57 0.86 -13.09 13.66
N GLU A 58 -0.33 -13.25 14.26
CA GLU A 58 -0.46 -13.19 15.71
C GLU A 58 0.22 -14.42 16.35
N PRO A 59 1.06 -14.21 17.37
CA PRO A 59 1.66 -15.31 18.11
C PRO A 59 0.61 -16.03 18.96
N ASP A 60 0.87 -17.30 19.26
CA ASP A 60 0.05 -18.14 20.14
C ASP A 60 0.12 -17.74 21.62
N ARG A 61 1.12 -16.92 21.98
CA ARG A 61 1.29 -16.35 23.32
C ARG A 61 1.70 -14.86 23.27
N PRO A 62 1.44 -14.10 24.34
CA PRO A 62 1.97 -12.75 24.49
C PRO A 62 3.50 -12.72 24.38
N ILE A 63 4.04 -11.73 23.67
CA ILE A 63 5.48 -11.45 23.56
C ILE A 63 5.89 -10.57 24.73
N LEU A 64 6.82 -11.05 25.55
CA LEU A 64 7.35 -10.36 26.73
C LEU A 64 8.79 -9.90 26.51
N VAL A 65 9.21 -8.88 27.26
CA VAL A 65 10.61 -8.42 27.24
C VAL A 65 11.51 -9.57 27.72
N GLY A 66 12.53 -9.89 26.92
CA GLY A 66 13.44 -11.01 27.17
C GLY A 66 13.09 -12.30 26.41
N ASP A 67 11.95 -12.35 25.71
CA ASP A 67 11.64 -13.46 24.81
C ASP A 67 12.65 -13.54 23.65
N LEU A 68 13.04 -14.77 23.30
CA LEU A 68 13.88 -15.06 22.14
C LEU A 68 13.01 -15.51 20.97
N VAL A 69 13.26 -14.92 19.79
CA VAL A 69 12.60 -15.31 18.54
C VAL A 69 13.63 -15.99 17.65
N PHE A 70 13.35 -17.25 17.29
CA PHE A 70 14.14 -17.98 16.31
C PHE A 70 13.34 -18.07 15.01
N ILE A 71 13.98 -17.73 13.89
CA ILE A 71 13.40 -17.85 12.56
C ILE A 71 14.27 -18.78 11.71
N CYS A 72 13.63 -19.67 10.94
CA CYS A 72 14.27 -20.44 9.89
C CYS A 72 13.65 -20.03 8.55
N PRO A 73 14.30 -19.11 7.80
CA PRO A 73 13.90 -18.77 6.44
C PRO A 73 13.59 -20.00 5.59
N PRO A 74 12.43 -20.05 4.90
CA PRO A 74 12.17 -21.13 3.96
C PRO A 74 13.18 -21.06 2.81
N ASN A 75 13.62 -22.21 2.30
CA ASN A 75 14.62 -22.27 1.23
C ASN A 75 14.03 -21.97 -0.15
N THR A 76 13.54 -20.74 -0.36
CA THR A 76 13.00 -20.26 -1.62
C THR A 76 14.01 -19.40 -2.38
N ASN A 77 13.80 -19.23 -3.69
CA ASN A 77 14.62 -18.31 -4.50
C ASN A 77 14.63 -16.89 -3.90
N ALA A 78 13.48 -16.39 -3.47
CA ALA A 78 13.34 -15.04 -2.92
C ALA A 78 14.15 -14.85 -1.62
N MET A 79 14.11 -15.82 -0.71
CA MET A 79 14.92 -15.76 0.54
C MET A 79 16.41 -15.87 0.24
N ARG A 80 16.81 -16.72 -0.71
CA ARG A 80 18.23 -16.83 -1.13
C ARG A 80 18.73 -15.55 -1.76
N GLU A 81 17.92 -14.91 -2.59
CA GLU A 81 18.24 -13.63 -3.21
C GLU A 81 18.34 -12.52 -2.15
N ALA A 82 17.38 -12.42 -1.23
CA ALA A 82 17.45 -11.46 -0.13
C ALA A 82 18.73 -11.64 0.71
N ARG A 83 19.11 -12.88 1.04
CA ARG A 83 20.36 -13.17 1.76
C ARG A 83 21.63 -12.78 0.99
N ALA A 84 21.57 -12.76 -0.34
CA ALA A 84 22.73 -12.50 -1.19
C ALA A 84 22.95 -11.01 -1.49
N ARG A 85 21.98 -10.14 -1.18
CA ARG A 85 22.06 -8.69 -1.35
C ARG A 85 22.64 -8.02 -0.10
#